data_AF-A0A5N1JLI8-F1
#
_entry.id   AF-A0A5N1JLI8-F1
#
_cell.length_a   1.000
_cell.length_b   1.000
_cell.length_c   1.000
_cell.angle_alpha   90.00
_cell.angle_beta   90.00
_cell.angle_gamma   90.00
#
_symmetry.space_group_name_H-M   'P 1'
#
loop_
_entity.id
_entity.type
_entity.pdbx_description
1 polymer ?
#
loop_
_entity_poly.entity_id
_entity_poly.type
_entity_poly.pdbx_seq_one_letter_code
_entity_poly.pdbx_strand_id
1 'polypeptide(L)'
;MKWILFFVLAVVSLNGLAQLPAAGKRISGPVTTKRGIVLKAGDSVRFGKGGLPSGAYQHAYLSFDKFGQKEAALEEGYAFKYATIREFREVGTGADKRLVVLVRPKGGISVNFRAIDIEPAMETKEVISINGTAISKLVAKKPI
;
A
#
# COMPACT_ATOMS: atom_id res chain seq x y z
N MET A 1 37.57 -34.01 -29.48
CA MET A 1 37.87 -32.56 -29.32
C MET A 1 36.82 -31.76 -30.09
N LYS A 2 36.30 -30.66 -29.52
CA LYS A 2 35.03 -29.94 -29.80
C LYS A 2 33.80 -30.55 -29.07
N TRP A 3 33.64 -30.57 -27.75
CA TRP A 3 33.67 -29.51 -26.72
C TRP A 3 33.02 -28.19 -27.12
N ILE A 4 31.85 -27.96 -26.50
CA ILE A 4 31.29 -26.67 -26.06
C ILE A 4 30.84 -25.73 -27.19
N LEU A 5 29.65 -25.94 -27.77
CA LEU A 5 28.94 -24.82 -28.40
C LEU A 5 27.42 -25.01 -28.54
N PHE A 6 26.77 -25.75 -27.63
CA PHE A 6 25.30 -25.91 -27.68
C PHE A 6 24.60 -25.85 -26.32
N PHE A 7 25.29 -25.40 -25.27
CA PHE A 7 24.76 -25.39 -23.89
C PHE A 7 24.89 -24.04 -23.17
N VAL A 8 24.84 -22.92 -23.91
CA VAL A 8 24.83 -21.56 -23.33
C VAL A 8 23.80 -20.68 -24.03
N LEU A 9 22.54 -21.12 -24.02
CA LEU A 9 21.40 -20.25 -24.35
C LEU A 9 20.19 -20.54 -23.45
N ALA A 10 20.45 -20.84 -22.17
CA ALA A 10 19.40 -21.19 -21.21
C ALA A 10 19.62 -20.65 -19.79
N VAL A 11 20.56 -19.73 -19.57
CA VAL A 11 20.79 -19.20 -18.22
C VAL A 11 21.14 -17.71 -18.30
N VAL A 12 20.43 -16.94 -17.46
CA VAL A 12 20.66 -15.54 -17.12
C VAL A 12 20.11 -14.48 -18.08
N SER A 13 18.79 -14.48 -18.23
CA SER A 13 18.04 -13.20 -18.26
C SER A 13 16.82 -13.26 -17.34
N LEU A 14 17.01 -13.84 -16.15
CA LEU A 14 16.18 -13.52 -14.98
C LEU A 14 16.80 -12.29 -14.32
N ASN A 15 16.74 -11.14 -15.01
CA ASN A 15 16.81 -9.88 -14.29
C ASN A 15 15.53 -9.81 -13.47
N GLY A 16 15.68 -10.16 -12.20
CA GLY A 16 14.66 -10.05 -11.18
C GLY A 16 14.16 -8.62 -11.07
N LEU A 17 13.18 -8.27 -11.90
CA LEU A 17 12.05 -7.55 -11.39
C LEU A 17 11.41 -8.51 -10.39
N ALA A 18 11.70 -8.32 -9.10
CA ALA A 18 10.84 -8.82 -8.05
C ALA A 18 9.48 -8.13 -8.27
N GLN A 19 8.72 -8.66 -9.24
CA GLN A 19 7.36 -8.30 -9.49
C GLN A 19 6.65 -8.77 -8.23
N LEU A 20 6.38 -7.82 -7.34
CA LEU A 20 5.56 -8.02 -6.16
C LEU A 20 4.40 -8.93 -6.58
N PRO A 21 4.17 -10.07 -5.90
CA PRO A 21 3.27 -11.10 -6.38
C PRO A 21 1.96 -10.44 -6.83
N ALA A 22 1.57 -10.70 -8.08
CA ALA A 22 0.46 -10.02 -8.77
C ALA A 22 -0.85 -10.01 -7.98
N ALA A 23 -0.98 -10.87 -6.96
CA ALA A 23 -1.96 -10.76 -5.91
C ALA A 23 -1.28 -10.94 -4.55
N GLY A 24 -1.19 -9.88 -3.75
CA GLY A 24 -0.89 -10.00 -2.32
C GLY A 24 -1.89 -10.92 -1.64
N LYS A 25 -1.47 -11.63 -0.58
CA LYS A 25 -2.32 -12.54 0.18
C LYS A 25 -3.42 -11.74 0.86
N ARG A 26 -4.68 -12.05 0.56
CA ARG A 26 -5.82 -11.42 1.24
C ARG A 26 -5.82 -11.82 2.71
N ILE A 27 -5.98 -10.84 3.59
CA ILE A 27 -6.13 -11.04 5.03
C ILE A 27 -7.62 -10.89 5.39
N SER A 28 -8.15 -11.83 6.17
CA SER A 28 -9.49 -11.77 6.73
C SER A 28 -9.44 -11.28 8.18
N GLY A 29 -10.49 -10.55 8.59
CA GLY A 29 -10.62 -10.02 9.94
C GLY A 29 -9.86 -8.71 10.20
N PRO A 30 -9.85 -8.23 11.46
CA PRO A 30 -9.09 -7.07 11.86
C PRO A 30 -7.58 -7.30 11.76
N VAL A 31 -6.83 -6.27 11.36
CA VAL A 31 -5.38 -6.29 11.24
C VAL A 31 -4.78 -5.28 12.21
N THR A 32 -3.79 -5.70 12.98
CA THR A 32 -3.04 -4.82 13.87
C THR A 32 -1.75 -4.38 13.18
N THR A 33 -1.58 -3.07 13.02
CA THR A 33 -0.37 -2.46 12.45
C THR A 33 0.81 -2.57 13.43
N LYS A 34 2.06 -2.40 12.95
CA LYS A 34 3.26 -2.38 13.83
C LYS A 34 3.18 -1.38 14.98
N ARG A 35 2.35 -0.34 14.84
CA ARG A 35 2.15 0.72 15.87
C ARG A 35 1.00 0.42 16.83
N GLY A 36 0.44 -0.79 16.79
CA GLY A 36 -0.66 -1.22 17.67
C GLY A 36 -2.06 -0.72 17.26
N ILE A 37 -2.19 -0.07 16.11
CA ILE A 37 -3.49 0.40 15.61
C ILE A 37 -4.21 -0.78 14.97
N VAL A 38 -5.40 -1.10 15.47
CA VAL A 38 -6.29 -2.12 14.92
C VAL A 38 -7.14 -1.51 13.81
N LEU A 39 -7.09 -2.10 12.63
CA LEU A 39 -7.85 -1.71 11.44
C LEU A 39 -8.80 -2.83 11.05
N LYS A 40 -9.99 -2.48 10.55
CA LYS A 40 -10.96 -3.44 10.01
C LYS A 40 -11.61 -2.95 8.73
N ALA A 41 -12.17 -3.88 7.96
CA ALA A 41 -12.99 -3.54 6.82
C ALA A 41 -14.20 -2.70 7.28
N GLY A 42 -14.53 -1.66 6.51
CA GLY A 42 -15.55 -0.68 6.87
C GLY A 42 -15.02 0.55 7.60
N ASP A 43 -13.78 0.53 8.11
CA ASP A 43 -13.18 1.73 8.71
C ASP A 43 -13.02 2.84 7.66
N SER A 44 -13.22 4.08 8.09
CA SER A 44 -12.97 5.26 7.29
C SER A 44 -11.55 5.77 7.48
N VAL A 45 -10.88 6.07 6.38
CA VAL A 45 -9.54 6.64 6.30
C VAL A 45 -9.67 8.07 5.82
N ARG A 46 -8.94 8.99 6.45
CA ARG A 46 -8.81 10.36 5.97
C ARG A 46 -7.39 10.57 5.47
N PHE A 47 -7.28 11.10 4.26
CA PHE A 47 -6.00 11.46 3.69
C PHE A 47 -5.55 12.86 4.14
N GLY A 48 -4.24 13.01 4.28
CA GLY A 48 -3.54 14.27 4.50
C GLY A 48 -3.12 14.92 3.19
N LYS A 49 -1.93 15.51 3.18
CA LYS A 49 -1.28 16.01 1.95
C LYS A 49 -0.42 14.91 1.34
N GLY A 50 -0.22 14.95 0.03
CA GLY A 50 0.74 14.06 -0.62
C GLY A 50 2.20 14.36 -0.22
N GLY A 51 3.04 13.33 -0.18
CA GLY A 51 4.45 13.45 0.17
C GLY A 51 5.39 13.85 -0.97
N LEU A 52 4.93 13.87 -2.23
CA LEU A 52 5.74 14.23 -3.39
C LEU A 52 5.72 15.75 -3.69
N PRO A 53 6.74 16.31 -4.37
CA PRO A 53 6.75 17.73 -4.75
C PRO A 53 5.56 18.16 -5.62
N SER A 54 4.98 17.23 -6.38
CA SER A 54 3.77 17.45 -7.17
C SER A 54 2.48 17.50 -6.33
N GLY A 55 2.56 17.20 -5.04
CA GLY A 55 1.40 16.98 -4.17
C GLY A 55 0.78 15.58 -4.29
N ALA A 56 1.32 14.70 -5.13
CA ALA A 56 0.86 13.30 -5.17
C ALA A 56 1.33 12.51 -3.93
N TYR A 57 0.61 11.43 -3.62
CA TYR A 57 0.97 10.54 -2.51
C TYR A 57 2.11 9.61 -2.89
N GLN A 58 3.08 9.44 -2.00
CA GLN A 58 4.19 8.51 -2.12
C GLN A 58 3.77 7.07 -1.81
N HIS A 59 2.74 6.87 -0.97
CA HIS A 59 2.33 5.56 -0.48
C HIS A 59 0.88 5.19 -0.80
N ALA A 60 0.18 6.00 -1.61
CA ALA A 60 -1.13 5.67 -2.15
C ALA A 60 -1.08 5.59 -3.68
N TYR A 61 -1.74 4.59 -4.25
CA TYR A 61 -1.65 4.24 -5.66
C TYR A 61 -3.05 4.11 -6.26
N LEU A 62 -3.13 4.31 -7.58
CA LEU A 62 -4.40 4.25 -8.34
C LEU A 62 -5.13 2.91 -8.20
N SER A 63 -4.40 1.82 -8.02
CA SER A 63 -4.93 0.46 -7.89
C SER A 63 -3.85 -0.50 -7.36
N PHE A 64 -4.26 -1.72 -7.00
CA PHE A 64 -3.35 -2.72 -6.42
C PHE A 64 -2.32 -3.25 -7.42
N ASP A 65 -2.69 -3.43 -8.68
CA ASP A 65 -1.78 -3.85 -9.76
C ASP A 65 -0.68 -2.81 -10.04
N LYS A 66 -0.89 -1.57 -9.60
CA LYS A 66 0.06 -0.46 -9.71
C LYS A 66 0.84 -0.20 -8.42
N PHE A 67 0.65 -1.01 -7.39
CA PHE A 67 1.33 -0.86 -6.12
C PHE A 67 2.86 -0.88 -6.30
N GLY A 68 3.54 0.14 -5.74
CA GLY A 68 4.99 0.31 -5.84
C GLY A 68 5.48 1.03 -7.10
N GLN A 69 4.61 1.32 -8.07
CA GLN A 69 4.96 2.11 -9.26
C GLN A 69 4.80 3.60 -8.95
N LYS A 70 5.91 4.33 -8.89
CA LYS A 70 5.93 5.77 -8.54
C LYS A 70 5.07 6.62 -9.48
N GLU A 71 5.02 6.28 -10.76
CA GLU A 71 4.23 6.99 -11.78
C GLU A 71 2.72 6.80 -11.60
N ALA A 72 2.30 5.77 -10.87
CA ALA A 72 0.91 5.48 -10.56
C ALA A 72 0.51 5.93 -9.15
N ALA A 73 1.30 6.83 -8.57
CA ALA A 73 0.96 7.56 -7.36
C ALA A 73 -0.41 8.22 -7.52
N LEU A 74 -1.24 8.10 -6.49
CA LEU A 74 -2.52 8.79 -6.43
C LEU A 74 -2.26 10.30 -6.28
N GLU A 75 -2.88 11.13 -7.11
CA GLU A 75 -2.78 12.58 -6.93
C GLU A 75 -3.74 13.05 -5.82
N GLU A 76 -3.36 14.12 -5.10
CA GLU A 76 -4.18 14.67 -4.01
C GLU A 76 -5.60 15.04 -4.45
N GLY A 77 -5.75 15.59 -5.66
CA GLY A 77 -7.05 15.90 -6.25
C GLY A 77 -7.97 14.70 -6.45
N TYR A 78 -7.41 13.49 -6.59
CA TYR A 78 -8.16 12.26 -6.85
C TYR A 78 -8.33 11.36 -5.63
N ALA A 79 -7.68 11.66 -4.50
CA ALA A 79 -7.79 10.80 -3.32
C ALA A 79 -9.18 10.81 -2.68
N PHE A 80 -9.96 11.86 -2.90
CA PHE A 80 -11.14 12.21 -2.09
C PHE A 80 -10.75 12.28 -0.59
N LYS A 81 -11.17 13.33 0.12
CA LYS A 81 -10.69 13.56 1.51
C LYS A 81 -10.89 12.36 2.44
N TYR A 82 -11.85 11.47 2.13
CA TYR A 82 -12.16 10.27 2.87
C TYR A 82 -12.29 9.05 1.96
N ALA A 83 -11.90 7.88 2.45
CA ALA A 83 -12.13 6.60 1.82
C ALA A 83 -12.51 5.53 2.87
N THR A 84 -13.07 4.41 2.43
CA THR A 84 -13.48 3.30 3.31
C THR A 84 -12.66 2.06 2.99
N ILE A 85 -12.10 1.42 4.01
CA ILE A 85 -11.36 0.16 3.88
C ILE A 85 -12.31 -0.94 3.41
N ARG A 86 -11.90 -1.69 2.39
CA ARG A 86 -12.67 -2.82 1.84
C ARG A 86 -11.97 -4.14 2.08
N GLU A 87 -10.67 -4.17 1.86
CA GLU A 87 -9.87 -5.36 2.09
C GLU A 87 -8.42 -5.04 2.44
N PHE A 88 -7.78 -6.02 3.06
CA PHE A 88 -6.37 -6.02 3.40
C PHE A 88 -5.64 -7.04 2.55
N ARG A 89 -4.46 -6.67 2.06
CA ARG A 89 -3.55 -7.54 1.34
C ARG A 89 -2.18 -7.43 1.94
N GLU A 90 -1.49 -8.56 1.98
CA GLU A 90 -0.11 -8.63 2.38
C GLU A 90 0.75 -8.88 1.14
N VAL A 91 1.79 -8.07 0.96
CA VAL A 91 2.74 -8.21 -0.15
C VAL A 91 4.16 -8.35 0.39
N GLY A 92 5.02 -9.01 -0.39
CA GLY A 92 6.38 -9.33 0.03
C GLY A 92 6.46 -10.53 0.98
N THR A 93 7.68 -10.85 1.40
CA THR A 93 7.99 -11.95 2.31
C THR A 93 9.05 -11.51 3.33
N GLY A 94 9.10 -12.19 4.48
CA GLY A 94 10.10 -11.90 5.50
C GLY A 94 10.06 -10.46 6.01
N ALA A 95 11.20 -9.76 5.94
CA ALA A 95 11.36 -8.39 6.41
C ALA A 95 10.67 -7.34 5.51
N ASP A 96 10.47 -7.66 4.22
CA ASP A 96 9.84 -6.77 3.24
C ASP A 96 8.32 -6.89 3.20
N LYS A 97 7.74 -7.56 4.20
CA LYS A 97 6.30 -7.74 4.32
C LYS A 97 5.60 -6.39 4.55
N ARG A 98 4.71 -6.01 3.63
CA ARG A 98 3.94 -4.77 3.68
C ARG A 98 2.45 -5.04 3.73
N LEU A 99 1.76 -4.23 4.52
CA LEU A 99 0.31 -4.24 4.62
C LEU A 99 -0.27 -3.22 3.65
N VAL A 100 -0.94 -3.72 2.62
CA VAL A 100 -1.65 -2.92 1.62
C VAL A 100 -3.13 -2.91 1.94
N VAL A 101 -3.70 -1.73 2.06
CA VAL A 101 -5.13 -1.53 2.31
C VAL A 101 -5.78 -1.10 1.02
N LEU A 102 -6.80 -1.84 0.58
CA LEU A 102 -7.64 -1.40 -0.53
C LEU A 102 -8.80 -0.58 0.00
N VAL A 103 -8.91 0.65 -0.49
CA VAL A 103 -9.93 1.59 -0.07
C VAL A 103 -10.84 1.99 -1.23
N ARG A 104 -12.11 2.23 -0.89
CA ARG A 104 -13.08 2.85 -1.79
C ARG A 104 -13.20 4.34 -1.44
N PRO A 105 -12.91 5.26 -2.36
CA PRO A 105 -13.09 6.70 -2.11
C PRO A 105 -14.55 7.05 -1.81
N LYS A 106 -14.78 7.97 -0.86
CA LYS A 106 -16.11 8.46 -0.50
C LYS A 106 -16.35 9.80 -1.19
N GLY A 107 -17.10 9.80 -2.30
CA GLY A 107 -17.47 11.01 -3.04
C GLY A 107 -17.11 11.02 -4.53
N GLY A 108 -16.52 9.94 -5.05
CA GLY A 108 -16.21 9.80 -6.47
C GLY A 108 -17.11 8.81 -7.21
N ILE A 109 -17.28 9.01 -8.52
CA ILE A 109 -17.88 8.03 -9.44
C ILE A 109 -16.93 6.84 -9.68
N SER A 110 -15.68 6.93 -9.20
CA SER A 110 -14.68 5.89 -9.45
C SER A 110 -15.03 4.59 -8.74
N VAL A 111 -15.27 3.55 -9.54
CA VAL A 111 -15.49 2.17 -9.10
C VAL A 111 -14.21 1.46 -8.65
N ASN A 112 -13.05 2.04 -8.97
CA ASN A 112 -11.75 1.42 -8.74
C ASN A 112 -11.28 1.61 -7.30
N PHE A 113 -10.85 0.52 -6.66
CA PHE A 113 -10.21 0.59 -5.36
C PHE A 113 -8.81 1.19 -5.48
N ARG A 114 -8.45 2.05 -4.52
CA ARG A 114 -7.09 2.57 -4.36
C ARG A 114 -6.31 1.66 -3.43
N ALA A 115 -5.02 1.48 -3.70
CA ALA A 115 -4.14 0.73 -2.84
C ALA A 115 -3.30 1.67 -2.00
N ILE A 116 -3.23 1.44 -0.69
CA ILE A 116 -2.43 2.25 0.24
C ILE A 116 -1.45 1.32 0.95
N ASP A 117 -0.16 1.66 0.91
CA ASP A 117 0.83 1.10 1.84
C ASP A 117 0.62 1.76 3.21
N ILE A 118 -0.21 1.15 4.06
CA ILE A 118 -0.86 1.88 5.16
C ILE A 118 0.12 2.32 6.25
N GLU A 119 1.13 1.50 6.53
CA GLU A 119 2.12 1.81 7.58
C GLU A 119 2.96 3.04 7.22
N PRO A 120 3.67 3.07 6.06
CA PRO A 120 4.43 4.25 5.71
C PRO A 120 3.53 5.45 5.43
N ALA A 121 2.32 5.28 4.86
CA ALA A 121 1.38 6.38 4.67
C ALA A 121 0.97 7.05 6.01
N MET A 122 0.85 6.30 7.10
CA MET A 122 0.61 6.86 8.43
C MET A 122 1.85 7.55 9.01
N GLU A 123 3.05 7.06 8.70
CA GLU A 123 4.32 7.66 9.15
C GLU A 123 4.58 9.00 8.47
N THR A 124 4.34 9.08 7.16
CA THR A 124 4.52 10.29 6.35
C THR A 124 3.34 11.26 6.44
N LYS A 125 2.31 10.96 7.25
CA LYS A 125 1.08 11.75 7.42
C LYS A 125 0.25 11.89 6.13
N GLU A 126 0.43 10.99 5.18
CA GLU A 126 -0.47 10.85 4.04
C GLU A 126 -1.83 10.28 4.47
N VAL A 127 -1.84 9.50 5.54
CA VAL A 127 -3.04 9.09 6.27
C VAL A 127 -3.01 9.73 7.65
N ILE A 128 -4.00 10.58 7.94
CA ILE A 128 -4.00 11.42 9.15
C ILE A 128 -5.01 11.00 10.20
N SER A 129 -6.05 10.26 9.83
CA SER A 129 -7.02 9.73 10.80
C SER A 129 -7.72 8.46 10.31
N ILE A 130 -8.11 7.61 11.26
CA ILE A 130 -9.00 6.48 11.06
C ILE A 130 -10.27 6.73 11.88
N ASN A 131 -11.45 6.56 11.29
CA ASN A 131 -12.74 6.79 11.95
C ASN A 131 -12.84 8.15 12.67
N GLY A 132 -12.30 9.20 12.04
CA GLY A 132 -12.26 10.55 12.60
C GLY A 132 -11.25 10.76 13.73
N THR A 133 -10.55 9.71 14.18
CA THR A 133 -9.53 9.80 15.23
C THR A 133 -8.14 9.91 14.61
N ALA A 134 -7.40 10.94 15.00
CA ALA A 134 -6.05 11.18 14.49
C ALA A 134 -5.10 10.00 14.78
N ILE A 135 -4.22 9.65 13.84
CA ILE A 135 -3.25 8.55 14.01
C ILE A 135 -2.44 8.71 15.30
N SER A 136 -2.02 9.94 15.63
CA SER A 136 -1.26 10.24 16.86
C SER A 136 -1.99 9.91 18.16
N LYS A 137 -3.33 9.84 18.14
CA LYS A 137 -4.16 9.46 19.29
C LYS A 137 -4.44 7.95 19.34
N LEU A 138 -4.27 7.25 18.21
CA LEU A 138 -4.51 5.81 18.08
C LEU A 138 -3.28 4.98 18.43
N VAL A 139 -2.08 5.54 18.27
CA VAL A 139 -0.86 4.87 18.72
C VAL A 139 -0.88 4.82 20.24
N ALA A 140 -0.95 3.60 20.79
CA ALA A 140 -0.82 3.41 22.23
C ALA A 140 0.51 4.06 22.68
N LYS A 141 0.44 5.03 23.59
CA LYS A 141 1.64 5.52 24.26
C LYS A 141 2.24 4.31 24.99
N LYS A 142 3.44 3.87 24.60
CA LYS A 142 4.19 2.95 25.46
C LYS A 142 4.31 3.63 26.83
N PRO A 143 3.88 3.00 27.93
CA PRO A 143 4.25 3.51 29.24
C PRO A 143 5.79 3.51 29.29
N ILE A 144 6.34 4.67 29.66
CA ILE A 144 7.77 4.85 29.94
C ILE A 144 8.06 4.17 31.28
#